data_AF-A0A9X7GNL0-F1
#
_entry.id   AF-A0A9X7GNL0-F1
#
_cell.length_a   1.000
_cell.length_b   1.000
_cell.length_c   1.000
_cell.angle_alpha   90.00
_cell.angle_beta   90.00
_cell.angle_gamma   90.00
#
_symmetry.space_group_name_H-M   'P 1'
#
loop_
_entity.id
_entity.type
_entity.pdbx_description
1 polymer ?
#
loop_
_entity_poly.entity_id
_entity_poly.type
_entity_poly.pdbx_seq_one_letter_code
_entity_poly.pdbx_strand_id
1 'polypeptide(L)'
;MSGINLGNVKQSSINPLDIKNIYETNKEKNYVYVGEIGKGTGYHIGDLLSKELMQPFSIAQTVIKPIKQHDYCVEYATKLLAGSILYLNQRHKNLYYLDVKKAIEFTEKLYKSEANLVEVVNSLEKKHPAYHIFHELGLYSKETRDAITITLLYILEKHQREKQGEQKEYFWFQ
;
A
#
# COMPACT_ATOMS: atom_id res chain seq x y z
N MET A 1 37.40 -8.22 -27.72
CA MET A 1 37.18 -6.86 -27.17
C MET A 1 36.03 -6.23 -27.93
N SER A 2 34.92 -5.94 -27.25
CA SER A 2 33.87 -5.06 -27.79
C SER A 2 33.25 -4.33 -26.60
N GLY A 3 33.52 -3.03 -26.52
CA GLY A 3 33.07 -2.15 -25.44
C GLY A 3 31.72 -1.51 -25.79
N ILE A 4 30.92 -1.25 -24.75
CA ILE A 4 29.63 -0.58 -24.86
C ILE A 4 29.82 0.86 -24.37
N ASN A 5 29.55 1.83 -25.24
CA ASN A 5 29.59 3.26 -24.94
C ASN A 5 28.43 3.66 -24.02
N LEU A 6 28.73 4.25 -22.87
CA LEU A 6 27.75 4.93 -22.02
C LEU A 6 27.74 6.42 -22.39
N GLY A 7 26.70 6.86 -23.10
CA GLY A 7 26.43 8.27 -23.37
C GLY A 7 25.93 8.99 -22.12
N ASN A 8 26.63 10.06 -21.75
CA ASN A 8 26.30 10.97 -20.65
C ASN A 8 24.90 11.59 -20.79
N VAL A 9 24.06 11.48 -19.75
CA VAL A 9 22.87 12.31 -19.59
C VAL A 9 23.14 13.36 -18.51
N LYS A 10 23.13 14.63 -18.91
CA LYS A 10 23.24 15.80 -18.02
C LYS A 10 22.09 15.82 -17.02
N GLN A 11 22.41 16.02 -15.74
CA GLN A 11 21.44 16.41 -14.71
C GLN A 11 20.92 17.82 -15.01
N SER A 12 19.63 17.96 -15.29
CA SER A 12 18.92 19.24 -15.18
C SER A 12 18.25 19.33 -13.81
N SER A 13 18.41 20.47 -13.15
CA SER A 13 17.73 20.82 -11.90
C SER A 13 16.24 21.03 -12.18
N ILE A 14 15.37 20.22 -11.56
CA ILE A 14 13.92 20.34 -11.71
C ILE A 14 13.44 21.57 -10.93
N ASN A 15 12.75 22.48 -11.63
CA ASN A 15 12.18 23.70 -11.08
C ASN A 15 10.87 23.35 -10.30
N PRO A 16 10.63 23.90 -9.09
CA PRO A 16 9.50 23.46 -8.25
C PRO A 16 8.10 23.81 -8.79
N LEU A 17 8.02 24.60 -9.86
CA LEU A 17 6.77 25.07 -10.48
C LEU A 17 6.28 24.21 -11.65
N ASP A 18 7.04 23.19 -12.07
CA ASP A 18 6.68 22.29 -13.19
C ASP A 18 5.89 21.02 -12.77
N ILE A 19 5.45 20.93 -11.50
CA ILE A 19 4.66 19.79 -10.98
C ILE A 19 3.18 19.89 -11.40
N LYS A 20 2.90 20.12 -12.68
CA LYS A 20 1.53 20.15 -13.19
C LYS A 20 1.22 19.29 -14.41
N ASN A 21 2.17 18.52 -14.93
CA ASN A 21 1.91 17.63 -16.07
C ASN A 21 2.83 16.39 -16.10
N ILE A 22 2.65 15.48 -15.13
CA ILE A 22 3.20 14.12 -15.24
C ILE A 22 2.05 13.12 -15.17
N TYR A 23 1.14 13.20 -16.15
CA TYR A 23 0.19 12.13 -16.43
C TYR A 23 0.42 11.62 -17.85
N GLU A 24 1.62 11.09 -18.08
CA GLU A 24 1.85 10.10 -19.12
C GLU A 24 2.66 8.95 -18.50
N THR A 25 2.00 8.15 -17.66
CA THR A 25 2.57 6.88 -17.20
C THR A 25 1.90 5.74 -17.94
N ASN A 26 2.58 5.28 -19.00
CA ASN A 26 2.55 3.94 -19.61
C ASN A 26 1.28 3.10 -19.42
N LYS A 27 0.52 2.97 -20.51
CA LYS A 27 -0.80 2.32 -20.68
C LYS A 27 -0.95 0.85 -20.22
N GLU A 28 0.06 0.19 -19.67
CA GLU A 28 0.04 -1.28 -19.48
C GLU A 28 0.03 -1.78 -18.02
N LYS A 29 0.02 -0.91 -16.99
CA LYS A 29 0.14 -1.35 -15.58
C LYS A 29 -0.99 -0.95 -14.63
N ASN A 30 -2.13 -0.49 -15.14
CA ASN A 30 -3.21 0.06 -14.32
C ASN A 30 -4.51 -0.74 -14.42
N TYR A 31 -4.43 -2.08 -14.38
CA TYR A 31 -5.61 -2.96 -14.38
C TYR A 31 -5.59 -3.92 -13.19
N VAL A 32 -6.73 -4.02 -12.51
CA VAL A 32 -7.04 -5.03 -11.50
C VAL A 32 -8.05 -5.99 -12.11
N TYR A 33 -7.77 -7.28 -12.10
CA TYR A 33 -8.68 -8.30 -12.59
C TYR A 33 -9.40 -8.93 -11.40
N VAL A 34 -10.72 -8.77 -11.32
CA VAL A 34 -11.56 -9.40 -10.29
C VAL A 34 -12.36 -10.52 -10.92
N GLY A 35 -12.19 -11.75 -10.42
CA GLY A 35 -12.92 -12.94 -10.85
C GLY A 35 -12.04 -14.19 -11.00
N GLU A 36 -12.65 -15.30 -11.41
CA GLU A 36 -11.95 -16.57 -11.64
C GLU A 36 -10.89 -16.46 -12.74
N ILE A 37 -9.85 -17.30 -12.63
CA ILE A 37 -8.77 -17.41 -13.61
C ILE A 37 -9.38 -17.67 -15.00
N GLY A 38 -9.18 -16.72 -15.93
CA GLY A 38 -9.70 -16.79 -17.31
C GLY A 38 -11.06 -16.13 -17.55
N LYS A 39 -11.73 -15.61 -16.51
CA LYS A 39 -13.03 -14.89 -16.61
C LYS A 39 -13.05 -13.55 -15.85
N GLY A 40 -11.91 -13.09 -15.35
CA GLY A 40 -11.82 -11.84 -14.60
C GLY A 40 -12.24 -10.62 -15.42
N THR A 41 -13.07 -9.77 -14.83
CA THR A 41 -13.35 -8.43 -15.40
C THR A 41 -12.20 -7.51 -15.02
N GLY A 42 -11.56 -6.89 -16.02
CA GLY A 42 -10.48 -5.93 -15.80
C GLY A 42 -11.02 -4.54 -15.46
N TYR A 43 -10.63 -4.01 -14.32
CA TYR A 43 -10.96 -2.66 -13.86
C TYR A 43 -9.74 -1.77 -13.92
N HIS A 44 -9.87 -0.56 -14.46
CA HIS A 44 -8.82 0.44 -14.30
C HIS A 44 -8.69 0.80 -12.83
N ILE A 45 -7.45 0.84 -12.32
CA ILE A 45 -7.17 1.26 -10.94
C ILE A 45 -7.71 2.67 -10.66
N GLY A 46 -7.70 3.55 -11.66
CA GLY A 46 -8.29 4.90 -11.58
C GLY A 46 -9.82 4.92 -11.56
N ASP A 47 -10.48 3.87 -12.09
CA ASP A 47 -11.94 3.73 -12.07
C ASP A 47 -12.43 3.12 -10.74
N LEU A 48 -11.55 2.38 -10.04
CA LEU A 48 -11.84 1.71 -8.76
C LEU A 48 -11.50 2.58 -7.52
N LEU A 49 -10.54 3.51 -7.64
CA LEU A 49 -10.02 4.30 -6.52
C LEU A 49 -10.45 5.76 -6.64
N SER A 50 -11.27 6.23 -5.70
CA SER A 50 -11.48 7.68 -5.52
C SER A 50 -10.11 8.36 -5.29
N LYS A 51 -10.00 9.66 -5.59
CA LYS A 51 -8.76 10.43 -5.35
C LYS A 51 -8.20 10.25 -3.94
N GLU A 52 -9.08 10.02 -2.96
CA GLU A 52 -8.74 9.79 -1.55
C GLU A 52 -8.02 8.45 -1.30
N LEU A 53 -8.27 7.43 -2.12
CA LEU A 53 -7.61 6.13 -2.01
C LEU A 53 -6.26 6.08 -2.73
N MET A 54 -6.05 6.91 -3.75
CA MET A 54 -4.85 6.84 -4.60
C MET A 54 -3.55 7.01 -3.80
N GLN A 55 -3.50 7.98 -2.88
CA GLN A 55 -2.30 8.24 -2.08
C GLN A 55 -2.00 7.12 -1.07
N PRO A 56 -2.95 6.66 -0.22
CA PRO A 56 -2.72 5.53 0.68
C PRO A 56 -2.29 4.26 -0.03
N PHE A 57 -2.89 3.93 -1.18
CA PHE A 57 -2.49 2.77 -1.98
C PHE A 57 -1.08 2.91 -2.54
N SER A 58 -0.74 4.10 -3.04
CA SER A 58 0.61 4.38 -3.54
C SER A 58 1.65 4.21 -2.42
N ILE A 59 1.35 4.70 -1.21
CA ILE A 59 2.21 4.52 -0.03
C ILE A 59 2.32 3.03 0.33
N ALA A 60 1.21 2.30 0.38
CA ALA A 60 1.20 0.87 0.67
C ALA A 60 2.07 0.07 -0.31
N GLN A 61 2.01 0.41 -1.60
CA GLN A 61 2.81 -0.22 -2.65
C GLN A 61 4.31 0.10 -2.57
N THR A 62 4.72 1.18 -1.89
CA THR A 62 6.15 1.42 -1.60
C THR A 62 6.73 0.40 -0.61
N VAL A 63 5.88 -0.18 0.23
CA VAL A 63 6.24 -1.22 1.21
C VAL A 63 5.99 -2.61 0.65
N ILE A 64 4.85 -2.80 -0.01
CA ILE A 64 4.41 -4.07 -0.58
C ILE A 64 4.59 -4.01 -2.09
N LYS A 65 5.72 -4.55 -2.57
CA LYS A 65 6.00 -4.57 -4.01
C LYS A 65 4.97 -5.43 -4.73
N PRO A 66 4.37 -4.93 -5.83
CA PRO A 66 3.54 -5.75 -6.70
C PRO A 66 4.37 -6.94 -7.21
N ILE A 67 3.88 -8.15 -6.97
CA ILE A 67 4.50 -9.37 -7.49
C ILE A 67 3.90 -9.72 -8.86
N LYS A 68 4.71 -10.35 -9.72
CA LYS A 68 4.31 -10.69 -11.10
C LYS A 68 3.20 -11.75 -11.17
N GLN A 69 3.07 -12.57 -10.15
CA GLN A 69 2.02 -13.58 -10.00
C GLN A 69 1.04 -13.11 -8.94
N HIS A 70 -0.26 -13.24 -9.19
CA HIS A 70 -1.29 -12.80 -8.25
C HIS A 70 -1.26 -13.67 -6.99
N ASP A 71 -0.80 -13.10 -5.87
CA ASP A 71 -0.98 -13.65 -4.53
C ASP A 71 -2.11 -12.87 -3.85
N TYR A 72 -3.22 -13.57 -3.64
CA TYR A 72 -4.42 -13.03 -3.03
C TYR A 72 -4.12 -12.38 -1.67
N CYS A 73 -3.29 -12.99 -0.83
CA CYS A 73 -2.99 -12.46 0.50
C CYS A 73 -2.17 -11.17 0.42
N VAL A 74 -1.24 -11.07 -0.54
CA VAL A 74 -0.43 -9.86 -0.77
C VAL A 74 -1.28 -8.70 -1.29
N GLU A 75 -2.23 -8.97 -2.19
CA GLU A 75 -3.16 -7.95 -2.67
C GLU A 75 -4.01 -7.40 -1.52
N TYR A 76 -4.63 -8.29 -0.74
CA TYR A 76 -5.48 -7.85 0.36
C TYR A 76 -4.69 -7.25 1.52
N ALA A 77 -3.44 -7.67 1.75
CA ALA A 77 -2.54 -6.99 2.67
C ALA A 77 -2.25 -5.55 2.21
N THR A 78 -2.11 -5.32 0.90
CA THR A 78 -1.97 -3.97 0.33
C THR A 78 -3.20 -3.11 0.56
N LYS A 79 -4.40 -3.66 0.33
CA LYS A 79 -5.67 -2.97 0.63
C LYS A 79 -5.79 -2.67 2.12
N LEU A 80 -5.48 -3.64 2.98
CA LEU A 80 -5.53 -3.48 4.43
C LEU A 80 -4.56 -2.40 4.92
N LEU A 81 -3.33 -2.34 4.37
CA LEU A 81 -2.38 -1.29 4.71
C LEU A 81 -2.87 0.10 4.28
N ALA A 82 -3.44 0.22 3.07
CA ALA A 82 -4.04 1.47 2.60
C ALA A 82 -5.22 1.91 3.51
N GLY A 83 -6.10 0.97 3.88
CA GLY A 83 -7.18 1.22 4.84
C GLY A 83 -6.68 1.65 6.21
N SER A 84 -5.59 1.03 6.68
CA SER A 84 -4.95 1.36 7.96
C SER A 84 -4.33 2.77 7.93
N ILE A 85 -3.66 3.15 6.83
CA ILE A 85 -3.13 4.50 6.63
C ILE A 85 -4.27 5.53 6.69
N LEU A 86 -5.38 5.28 5.98
CA LEU A 86 -6.55 6.16 6.00
C LEU A 86 -7.13 6.31 7.41
N TYR A 87 -7.31 5.20 8.11
CA TYR A 87 -7.88 5.20 9.46
C TYR A 87 -6.99 5.93 10.47
N LEU A 88 -5.70 5.60 10.51
CA LEU A 88 -4.74 6.18 11.46
C LEU A 88 -4.51 7.68 11.21
N ASN A 89 -4.68 8.13 9.96
CA ASN A 89 -4.51 9.53 9.58
C ASN A 89 -5.83 10.29 9.41
N GLN A 90 -6.97 9.76 9.89
CA GLN A 90 -8.29 10.38 9.68
C GLN A 90 -8.39 11.85 10.16
N ARG A 91 -7.56 12.24 11.14
CA ARG A 91 -7.47 13.63 11.63
C ARG A 91 -6.71 14.57 10.68
N HIS A 92 -5.92 14.02 9.76
CA HIS A 92 -5.10 14.74 8.79
C HIS A 92 -5.84 14.78 7.45
N LYS A 93 -6.54 15.90 7.21
CA LYS A 93 -7.54 16.02 6.13
C LYS A 93 -7.06 15.66 4.72
N ASN A 94 -5.76 15.77 4.39
CA ASN A 94 -5.25 15.60 3.02
C ASN A 94 -3.80 15.09 2.90
N LEU A 95 -3.14 14.70 4.00
CA LEU A 95 -1.75 14.25 3.95
C LEU A 95 -1.64 12.89 4.65
N TYR A 96 -1.58 11.84 3.83
CA TYR A 96 -1.36 10.49 4.31
C TYR A 96 0.13 10.19 4.37
N TYR A 97 0.56 9.58 5.46
CA TYR A 97 1.89 9.01 5.60
C TYR A 97 1.81 7.68 6.34
N LEU A 98 2.83 6.85 6.18
CA LEU A 98 2.94 5.58 6.88
C LEU A 98 3.86 5.72 8.08
N ASP A 99 3.28 5.65 9.28
CA ASP A 99 4.00 5.33 10.51
C ASP A 99 4.02 3.81 10.67
N VAL A 100 5.14 3.18 10.30
CA VAL A 100 5.28 1.71 10.27
C VAL A 100 5.01 1.10 11.64
N LYS A 101 5.46 1.74 12.72
CA LYS A 101 5.26 1.24 14.09
C LYS A 101 3.78 1.24 14.46
N LYS A 102 3.08 2.36 14.21
CA LYS A 102 1.63 2.44 14.46
C LYS A 102 0.84 1.48 13.58
N ALA A 103 1.28 1.26 12.33
CA ALA A 103 0.63 0.31 11.44
C ALA A 103 0.78 -1.14 11.94
N ILE A 104 1.94 -1.52 12.49
CA ILE A 104 2.14 -2.83 13.13
C ILE A 104 1.24 -2.96 14.35
N GLU A 105 1.27 -2.00 15.28
CA GLU A 105 0.44 -2.01 16.50
C GLU A 105 -1.06 -2.13 16.18
N PHE A 106 -1.52 -1.39 15.17
CA PHE A 106 -2.89 -1.44 14.68
C PHE A 106 -3.23 -2.82 14.08
N THR A 107 -2.35 -3.37 13.24
CA THR A 107 -2.56 -4.67 12.60
C THR A 107 -2.56 -5.81 13.63
N GLU A 108 -1.69 -5.75 14.64
CA GLU A 108 -1.73 -6.67 15.78
C GLU A 108 -3.04 -6.58 16.55
N LYS A 109 -3.57 -5.37 16.75
CA LYS A 109 -4.89 -5.18 17.38
C LYS A 109 -5.97 -5.88 16.56
N LEU A 110 -5.98 -5.73 15.23
CA LEU A 110 -6.92 -6.43 14.35
C LEU A 110 -6.79 -7.96 14.45
N TYR A 111 -5.57 -8.48 14.52
CA TYR A 111 -5.32 -9.93 14.65
C TYR A 111 -5.81 -10.50 15.99
N LYS A 112 -5.62 -9.76 17.10
CA LYS A 112 -5.92 -10.24 18.46
C LYS A 112 -7.40 -10.58 18.67
N SER A 113 -8.32 -9.87 18.03
CA SER A 113 -9.75 -10.10 18.20
C SER A 113 -10.56 -9.51 17.07
N GLU A 114 -11.55 -10.28 16.61
CA GLU A 114 -12.57 -9.82 15.67
C GLU A 114 -13.36 -8.62 16.19
N ALA A 115 -13.54 -8.50 17.51
CA ALA A 115 -14.20 -7.34 18.11
C ALA A 115 -13.48 -6.02 17.78
N ASN A 116 -12.16 -6.05 17.60
CA ASN A 116 -11.40 -4.86 17.21
C ASN A 116 -11.69 -4.42 15.77
N LEU A 117 -11.93 -5.37 14.85
CA LEU A 117 -12.35 -5.05 13.49
C LEU A 117 -13.77 -4.44 13.50
N VAL A 118 -14.67 -5.00 14.30
CA VAL A 118 -16.03 -4.45 14.48
C VAL A 118 -15.98 -3.03 15.04
N GLU A 119 -15.13 -2.77 16.04
CA GLU A 119 -14.91 -1.42 16.60
C GLU A 119 -14.44 -0.43 15.51
N VAL A 120 -13.46 -0.83 14.69
CA VAL A 120 -12.95 0.00 13.59
C VAL A 120 -14.06 0.32 12.59
N VAL A 121 -14.81 -0.67 12.12
CA VAL A 121 -15.90 -0.47 11.16
C VAL A 121 -16.98 0.46 11.73
N ASN A 122 -17.36 0.27 13.00
CA ASN A 122 -18.39 1.09 13.66
C ASN A 122 -17.95 2.53 13.91
N SER A 123 -16.64 2.79 14.01
CA SER A 123 -16.09 4.14 14.19
C SER A 123 -16.02 4.97 12.90
N LEU A 124 -16.21 4.34 11.73
CA LEU A 124 -16.09 4.98 10.43
C LEU A 124 -17.47 5.32 9.84
N GLU A 125 -17.59 6.51 9.25
CA GLU A 125 -18.76 6.84 8.43
C GLU A 125 -18.81 5.92 7.21
N LYS A 126 -20.01 5.47 6.79
CA LYS A 126 -20.17 4.56 5.64
C LYS A 126 -19.58 5.08 4.33
N LYS A 127 -19.50 6.40 4.16
CA LYS A 127 -18.91 7.05 2.98
C LYS A 127 -17.38 7.16 3.05
N HIS A 128 -16.78 6.89 4.20
CA HIS A 128 -15.34 6.99 4.38
C HIS A 128 -14.66 5.85 3.60
N PRO A 129 -13.64 6.11 2.77
CA PRO A 129 -13.06 5.06 1.92
C PRO A 129 -12.52 3.85 2.69
N ALA A 130 -11.98 4.07 3.89
CA ALA A 130 -11.51 2.98 4.75
C ALA A 130 -12.65 2.07 5.26
N TYR A 131 -13.89 2.58 5.37
CA TYR A 131 -15.04 1.79 5.82
C TYR A 131 -15.21 0.57 4.92
N HIS A 132 -15.17 0.76 3.60
CA HIS A 132 -15.37 -0.32 2.65
C HIS A 132 -14.29 -1.40 2.76
N ILE A 133 -13.03 -1.01 2.98
CA ILE A 133 -11.91 -1.95 3.13
C ILE A 133 -12.09 -2.81 4.39
N PHE A 134 -12.37 -2.20 5.54
CA PHE A 134 -12.54 -2.95 6.79
C PHE A 134 -13.85 -3.75 6.84
N HIS A 135 -14.91 -3.22 6.23
CA HIS A 135 -16.16 -3.95 6.08
C HIS A 135 -15.97 -5.19 5.21
N GLU A 136 -15.30 -5.07 4.05
CA GLU A 136 -14.97 -6.22 3.19
C GLU A 136 -14.10 -7.25 3.93
N LEU A 137 -13.08 -6.80 4.68
CA LEU A 137 -12.26 -7.69 5.51
C LEU A 137 -13.11 -8.48 6.53
N GLY A 138 -14.15 -7.86 7.07
CA GLY A 138 -15.09 -8.48 8.01
C GLY A 138 -16.03 -9.51 7.37
N LEU A 139 -16.14 -9.55 6.03
CA LEU A 139 -16.94 -10.54 5.32
C LEU A 139 -16.17 -11.84 5.02
N TYR A 140 -14.84 -11.84 5.16
CA TYR A 140 -14.04 -13.04 4.96
C TYR A 140 -14.15 -14.02 6.13
N SER A 141 -13.86 -15.30 5.85
CA SER A 141 -13.70 -16.29 6.90
C SER A 141 -12.55 -15.89 7.83
N LYS A 142 -12.59 -16.40 9.06
CA LYS A 142 -11.53 -16.15 10.03
C LYS A 142 -10.16 -16.54 9.48
N GLU A 143 -10.06 -17.69 8.83
CA GLU A 143 -8.81 -18.21 8.25
C GLU A 143 -8.25 -17.26 7.19
N THR A 144 -9.10 -16.78 6.27
CA THR A 144 -8.69 -15.84 5.23
C THR A 144 -8.25 -14.50 5.84
N ARG A 145 -9.01 -13.98 6.80
CA ARG A 145 -8.67 -12.73 7.50
C ARG A 145 -7.36 -12.86 8.27
N ASP A 146 -7.14 -13.97 8.96
CA ASP A 146 -5.89 -14.25 9.68
C ASP A 146 -4.71 -14.33 8.71
N ALA A 147 -4.87 -15.02 7.58
CA ALA A 147 -3.84 -15.10 6.54
C ALA A 147 -3.45 -13.70 6.02
N ILE A 148 -4.42 -12.87 5.65
CA ILE A 148 -4.19 -11.48 5.18
C ILE A 148 -3.47 -10.65 6.25
N THR A 149 -3.93 -10.75 7.50
CA THR A 149 -3.39 -9.95 8.61
C THR A 149 -1.96 -10.37 8.96
N ILE A 150 -1.69 -11.67 8.99
CA ILE A 150 -0.34 -12.23 9.20
C ILE A 150 0.60 -11.83 8.06
N THR A 151 0.14 -11.92 6.80
CA THR A 151 0.92 -11.46 5.64
C THR A 151 1.31 -9.99 5.79
N LEU A 152 0.37 -9.12 6.18
CA LEU A 152 0.66 -7.71 6.39
C LEU A 152 1.68 -7.49 7.52
N LEU A 153 1.50 -8.16 8.68
CA LEU A 153 2.44 -8.07 9.80
C LEU A 153 3.85 -8.47 9.38
N TYR A 154 3.99 -9.61 8.72
CA TYR A 154 5.28 -10.09 8.22
C TYR A 154 5.98 -9.06 7.33
N ILE A 155 5.24 -8.44 6.40
CA ILE A 155 5.79 -7.44 5.48
C ILE A 155 6.20 -6.17 6.23
N LEU A 156 5.37 -5.66 7.13
CA LEU A 156 5.66 -4.44 7.89
C LEU A 156 6.89 -4.61 8.81
N GLU A 157 6.97 -5.73 9.52
CA GLU A 157 8.13 -6.03 10.36
C GLU A 157 9.41 -6.20 9.55
N LYS A 158 9.33 -6.87 8.39
CA LYS A 158 10.46 -6.99 7.47
C LYS A 158 10.92 -5.61 6.99
N HIS A 159 9.98 -4.77 6.55
CA HIS A 159 10.26 -3.41 6.11
C HIS A 159 10.91 -2.57 7.21
N GLN A 160 10.43 -2.70 8.46
CA GLN A 160 11.02 -2.02 9.62
C GLN A 160 12.47 -2.45 9.85
N ARG A 161 12.76 -3.76 9.79
CA ARG A 161 14.13 -4.30 9.95
C ARG A 161 15.06 -3.81 8.85
N GLU A 162 14.62 -3.83 7.59
CA GLU A 162 15.41 -3.38 6.44
C GLU A 162 15.80 -1.90 6.60
N LYS A 163 14.85 -1.03 6.95
CA LYS A 163 15.14 0.40 7.17
C LYS A 163 15.99 0.68 8.41
N GLN A 164 15.89 -0.14 9.46
CA GLN A 164 16.78 -0.05 10.62
C GLN A 164 18.20 -0.58 10.32
N GLY A 165 18.34 -1.53 9.40
CA GLY A 165 19.62 -2.04 8.91
C GLY A 165 20.37 -1.03 8.05
N GLU A 166 19.67 -0.35 7.15
CA GLU A 166 20.25 0.71 6.29
C GLU A 166 20.80 1.90 7.09
N GLN A 167 20.22 2.24 8.26
CA GLN A 167 20.78 3.28 9.13
C GLN A 167 22.11 2.88 9.80
N LYS A 168 22.49 1.59 9.81
CA LYS A 168 23.76 1.13 10.39
C LYS A 168 24.92 1.10 9.41
N GLU A 169 24.71 1.33 8.11
CA GLU A 169 25.80 1.38 7.11
C GLU A 169 26.41 2.78 6.90
N TYR A 170 25.83 3.82 7.51
CA TYR A 170 26.44 5.16 7.53
C TYR A 170 27.37 5.33 8.74
N PHE A 171 28.36 4.44 8.89
CA PHE A 171 29.48 4.65 9.80
C PHE A 171 30.70 5.18 9.01
N TRP A 172 30.96 6.47 9.20
CA TRP A 172 32.25 7.18 9.16
C TRP A 172 33.21 6.91 7.98
N PHE A 173 33.27 7.85 7.05
CA PHE A 173 34.55 8.27 6.48
C PHE A 173 34.85 9.69 7.00
N GLN A 174 35.70 9.75 8.02
CA GLN A 174 36.48 10.95 8.37
C GLN A 174 37.85 10.85 7.68
#